data_AF-A0A7Y0FUD2-F1
#
_entry.id   AF-A0A7Y0FUD2-F1
#
_cell.length_a   1.000
_cell.length_b   1.000
_cell.length_c   1.000
_cell.angle_alpha   90.00
_cell.angle_beta   90.00
_cell.angle_gamma   90.00
#
_symmetry.space_group_name_H-M   'P 1'
#
loop_
_entity.id
_entity.type
_entity.pdbx_description
1 polymer ?
#
loop_
_entity_poly.entity_id
_entity_poly.type
_entity_poly.pdbx_seq_one_letter_code
_entity_poly.pdbx_strand_id
1 'polypeptide(L)'
;MHKLLLCGLLLLTSGGPSLAGCFDVSKGEPERLTGLLTHRIFAGAPNFEDVQKGDTPEPGYVLTLDEDICLTGDADFADPSYRFDEVQLVETEETSRDMQALRDERVTVSLRDPTPAMTGHHHRPLVAWVTAIEPDDETADPTAGYGTAQTVVEAFYRALETGDGKLAAGFVIPEKTRTGPFSPEALRRFYGSLPEPLRLQSVKALGADRFAVRYTFTSTAGRCDGRATVRTTERDGRNFIQSIRAESGC
;
A
#
# COMPACT_ATOMS: atom_id res chain seq x y z
N MET A 1 44.76 -42.00 33.23
CA MET A 1 43.59 -41.97 32.31
C MET A 1 43.11 -40.53 32.22
N HIS A 2 43.48 -39.80 31.17
CA HIS A 2 43.12 -38.39 30.96
C HIS A 2 41.91 -38.30 30.02
N LYS A 3 40.79 -37.76 30.50
CA LYS A 3 39.62 -37.42 29.67
C LYS A 3 39.77 -35.96 29.21
N LEU A 4 39.94 -35.75 27.90
CA LEU A 4 39.80 -34.43 27.28
C LEU A 4 38.31 -34.06 27.18
N LEU A 5 37.95 -32.87 27.64
CA LEU A 5 36.69 -32.20 27.30
C LEU A 5 36.91 -31.43 25.98
N LEU A 6 36.07 -31.69 24.98
CA LEU A 6 36.00 -30.93 23.73
C LEU A 6 34.84 -29.93 23.85
N CYS A 7 35.16 -28.64 23.86
CA CYS A 7 34.19 -27.55 23.86
C CYS A 7 33.78 -27.26 22.41
N GLY A 8 32.55 -27.62 22.03
CA GLY A 8 32.01 -27.34 20.69
C GLY A 8 31.65 -25.87 20.53
N LEU A 9 32.29 -25.20 19.57
CA LEU A 9 31.99 -23.83 19.18
C LEU A 9 30.83 -23.85 18.16
N LEU A 10 29.67 -23.34 18.57
CA LEU A 10 28.50 -23.17 17.71
C LEU A 10 28.73 -21.94 16.80
N LEU A 11 28.91 -22.16 15.49
CA LEU A 11 28.96 -21.09 14.49
C LEU A 11 27.53 -20.61 14.21
N LEU A 12 27.19 -19.42 14.71
CA LEU A 12 26.00 -18.68 14.31
C LEU A 12 26.26 -18.08 12.92
N THR A 13 25.66 -18.65 11.88
CA THR A 13 25.62 -18.04 10.55
C THR A 13 24.58 -16.93 10.55
N SER A 14 25.03 -15.68 10.71
CA SER A 14 24.23 -14.49 10.44
C SER A 14 24.03 -14.34 8.93
N GLY A 15 22.81 -14.60 8.45
CA GLY A 15 22.41 -14.23 7.08
C GLY A 15 22.39 -12.72 6.97
N GLY A 16 23.28 -12.16 6.14
CA GLY A 16 23.27 -10.74 5.80
C GLY A 16 22.06 -10.37 4.95
N PRO A 17 21.70 -9.07 4.87
CA PRO A 17 20.63 -8.61 4.00
C PRO A 17 20.98 -8.95 2.54
N SER A 18 20.08 -9.63 1.85
CA SER A 18 20.16 -9.80 0.40
C SER A 18 19.94 -8.44 -0.24
N LEU A 19 20.93 -7.91 -0.96
CA LEU A 19 20.66 -6.85 -1.93
C LEU A 19 19.58 -7.38 -2.88
N ALA A 20 18.44 -6.71 -2.96
CA ALA A 20 17.44 -7.02 -3.97
C ALA A 20 18.11 -6.94 -5.36
N GLY A 21 17.83 -7.91 -6.24
CA GLY A 21 18.29 -7.87 -7.63
C GLY A 21 17.64 -6.72 -8.42
N CYS A 22 18.15 -6.41 -9.62
CA CYS A 22 17.51 -5.44 -10.51
C CYS A 22 16.10 -5.90 -10.90
N PHE A 23 15.17 -4.96 -11.06
CA PHE A 23 13.82 -5.23 -11.53
C PHE A 23 13.82 -5.53 -13.03
N ASP A 24 13.13 -6.59 -13.43
CA ASP A 24 13.00 -7.01 -14.83
C ASP A 24 11.75 -6.39 -15.46
N VAL A 25 11.92 -5.27 -16.18
CA VAL A 25 10.79 -4.54 -16.78
C VAL A 25 10.05 -5.36 -17.83
N SER A 26 10.71 -6.35 -18.46
CA SER A 26 10.07 -7.26 -19.42
C SER A 26 9.03 -8.18 -18.79
N LYS A 27 9.08 -8.32 -17.46
CA LYS A 27 8.12 -9.06 -16.65
C LYS A 27 7.08 -8.17 -15.99
N GLY A 28 7.10 -6.87 -16.24
CA GLY A 28 6.24 -5.90 -15.56
C GLY A 28 6.70 -5.56 -14.14
N GLU A 29 7.98 -5.77 -13.81
CA GLU A 29 8.54 -5.35 -12.52
C GLU A 29 9.10 -3.92 -12.59
N PRO A 30 9.06 -3.15 -11.47
CA PRO A 30 8.40 -3.47 -10.21
C PRO A 30 6.87 -3.27 -10.27
N GLU A 31 6.11 -4.15 -9.61
CA GLU A 31 4.65 -4.00 -9.46
C GLU A 31 4.27 -3.04 -8.31
N ARG A 32 5.21 -2.74 -7.41
CA ARG A 32 4.99 -1.89 -6.24
C ARG A 32 6.28 -1.21 -5.80
N LEU A 33 6.18 0.05 -5.41
CA LEU A 33 7.27 0.82 -4.81
C LEU A 33 6.74 1.67 -3.64
N THR A 34 7.63 1.99 -2.71
CA THR A 34 7.37 2.86 -1.55
C THR A 34 8.40 3.98 -1.52
N GLY A 35 7.98 5.21 -1.21
CA GLY A 35 8.85 6.37 -1.22
C GLY A 35 8.11 7.67 -0.94
N LEU A 36 8.82 8.80 -1.05
CA LEU A 36 8.25 10.14 -0.95
C LEU A 36 7.64 10.56 -2.29
N LEU A 37 6.34 10.85 -2.33
CA LEU A 37 5.68 11.41 -3.51
C LEU A 37 5.90 12.91 -3.56
N THR A 38 6.43 13.42 -4.66
CA THR A 38 6.56 14.86 -4.85
C THR A 38 6.01 15.30 -6.21
N HIS A 39 5.45 16.50 -6.25
CA HIS A 39 5.08 17.13 -7.51
C HIS A 39 6.25 17.94 -8.06
N ARG A 40 6.43 17.88 -9.38
CA ARG A 40 7.47 18.59 -10.13
C ARG A 40 6.90 19.23 -11.38
N ILE A 41 7.55 20.31 -11.82
CA ILE A 41 7.35 20.87 -13.16
C ILE A 41 8.61 20.53 -13.96
N PHE A 42 8.43 19.70 -14.99
CA PHE A 42 9.49 19.33 -15.91
C PHE A 42 9.53 20.28 -17.11
N ALA A 43 10.70 20.37 -17.74
CA ALA A 43 10.86 21.08 -19.00
C ALA A 43 10.43 20.16 -20.15
N GLY A 44 9.39 20.54 -20.87
CA GLY A 44 8.88 19.86 -22.04
C GLY A 44 9.45 20.41 -23.36
N ALA A 45 8.69 20.26 -24.43
CA ALA A 45 9.07 20.75 -25.75
C ALA A 45 9.30 22.28 -25.77
N PRO A 46 10.19 22.80 -26.63
CA PRO A 46 10.90 22.04 -27.66
C PRO A 46 12.25 21.42 -27.24
N ASN A 47 12.93 21.94 -26.22
CA ASN A 47 14.30 21.52 -25.91
C ASN A 47 14.41 20.55 -24.72
N PHE A 48 13.40 20.49 -23.85
CA PHE A 48 13.38 19.63 -22.66
C PHE A 48 14.49 19.94 -21.63
N GLU A 49 14.91 21.20 -21.55
CA GLU A 49 16.02 21.63 -20.70
C GLU A 49 15.58 22.59 -19.60
N ASP A 50 14.82 23.64 -19.94
CA ASP A 50 14.55 24.74 -19.01
C ASP A 50 13.28 25.53 -19.35
N VAL A 51 12.29 25.42 -18.47
CA VAL A 51 11.04 26.20 -18.56
C VAL A 51 11.27 27.71 -18.53
N GLN A 52 12.33 28.18 -17.87
CA GLN A 52 12.69 29.60 -17.82
C GLN A 52 13.30 30.11 -19.13
N LYS A 53 13.75 29.20 -20.01
CA LYS A 53 14.23 29.52 -21.37
C LYS A 53 13.16 29.34 -22.45
N GLY A 54 11.93 28.99 -22.07
CA GLY A 54 10.79 28.91 -22.97
C GLY A 54 10.30 27.50 -23.30
N ASP A 55 10.82 26.47 -22.64
CA ASP A 55 10.25 25.13 -22.75
C ASP A 55 8.87 25.05 -22.07
N THR A 56 7.99 24.20 -22.62
CA THR A 56 6.62 24.02 -22.12
C THR A 56 6.67 23.38 -20.72
N PRO A 57 5.99 23.94 -19.70
CA PRO A 57 5.96 23.31 -18.38
C PRO A 57 5.11 22.04 -18.41
N GLU A 58 5.68 20.92 -17.99
CA GLU A 58 5.01 19.62 -17.87
C GLU A 58 4.86 19.25 -16.39
N PRO A 59 3.68 19.38 -15.77
CA PRO A 59 3.47 18.93 -14.41
C PRO A 59 3.52 17.41 -14.33
N GLY A 60 4.16 16.88 -13.28
CA GLY A 60 4.19 15.44 -13.05
C GLY A 60 4.60 15.10 -11.63
N TYR A 61 4.68 13.80 -11.36
CA TYR A 61 5.02 13.27 -10.05
C TYR A 61 6.31 12.45 -10.10
N VAL A 62 7.10 12.58 -9.04
CA VAL A 62 8.28 11.75 -8.79
C VAL A 62 8.09 11.04 -7.47
N LEU A 63 8.35 9.73 -7.46
CA LEU A 63 8.53 8.95 -6.24
C LEU A 63 10.04 8.82 -5.97
N THR A 64 10.49 9.34 -4.84
CA THR A 64 11.87 9.15 -4.37
C THR A 64 11.91 7.97 -3.39
N LEU A 65 12.67 6.94 -3.74
CA LEU A 65 12.83 5.69 -3.00
C LEU A 65 13.85 5.83 -1.86
N ASP A 66 13.79 4.91 -0.89
CA ASP A 66 14.75 4.88 0.24
C ASP A 66 16.08 4.20 -0.13
N GLU A 67 16.05 3.35 -1.15
CA GLU A 67 17.21 2.60 -1.64
C GLU A 67 17.30 2.70 -3.15
N ASP A 68 18.53 2.78 -3.66
CA ASP A 68 18.78 2.77 -5.11
C ASP A 68 18.38 1.42 -5.72
N ILE A 69 17.66 1.47 -6.83
CA ILE A 69 17.24 0.34 -7.64
C ILE A 69 17.99 0.33 -8.98
N CYS A 70 17.88 -0.78 -9.72
CA CYS A 70 18.39 -0.91 -11.08
C CYS A 70 17.37 -1.68 -11.94
N LEU A 71 17.47 -1.53 -13.27
CA LEU A 71 16.59 -2.18 -14.23
C LEU A 71 17.35 -3.20 -15.09
N THR A 72 16.63 -4.23 -15.53
CA THR A 72 17.03 -5.19 -16.56
C THR A 72 15.82 -5.54 -17.43
N GLY A 73 15.99 -6.35 -18.47
CA GLY A 73 14.88 -6.85 -19.29
C GLY A 73 14.63 -6.04 -20.57
N ASP A 74 15.31 -4.91 -20.73
CA ASP A 74 15.35 -4.14 -21.98
C ASP A 74 16.82 -3.94 -22.38
N ALA A 75 17.22 -4.44 -23.55
CA ALA A 75 18.62 -4.44 -23.96
C ALA A 75 19.14 -3.05 -24.40
N ASP A 76 18.25 -2.14 -24.75
CA ASP A 76 18.59 -0.84 -25.31
C ASP A 76 18.55 0.27 -24.24
N PHE A 77 17.65 0.14 -23.26
CA PHE A 77 17.37 1.20 -22.30
C PHE A 77 17.47 0.79 -20.81
N ALA A 78 17.65 -0.49 -20.48
CA ALA A 78 17.86 -0.93 -19.10
C ALA A 78 19.32 -1.36 -18.87
N ASP A 79 20.04 -0.61 -18.05
CA ASP A 79 21.41 -0.92 -17.62
C ASP A 79 21.42 -1.36 -16.15
N PRO A 80 21.74 -2.64 -15.84
CA PRO A 80 21.76 -3.14 -14.47
C PRO A 80 22.91 -2.56 -13.62
N SER A 81 23.89 -1.89 -14.23
CA SER A 81 24.97 -1.20 -13.52
C SER A 81 24.59 0.22 -13.11
N TYR A 82 23.58 0.81 -13.77
CA TYR A 82 23.07 2.12 -13.43
C TYR A 82 22.04 2.01 -12.30
N ARG A 83 22.29 2.75 -11.22
CA ARG A 83 21.48 2.76 -10.01
C ARG A 83 20.85 4.14 -9.80
N PHE A 84 19.59 4.16 -9.39
CA PHE A 84 18.80 5.38 -9.21
C PHE A 84 17.69 5.18 -8.18
N ASP A 85 17.17 6.27 -7.62
CA ASP A 85 16.16 6.31 -6.57
C ASP A 85 14.91 7.11 -6.96
N GLU A 86 14.89 7.75 -8.13
CA GLU A 86 13.74 8.55 -8.57
C GLU A 86 12.97 7.85 -9.71
N VAL A 87 11.65 7.74 -9.53
CA VAL A 87 10.72 7.13 -10.49
C VAL A 87 9.69 8.18 -10.93
N GLN A 88 9.49 8.34 -12.24
CA GLN A 88 8.42 9.19 -12.75
C GLN A 88 7.10 8.40 -12.72
N LEU A 89 6.11 8.98 -12.06
CA LEU A 89 4.78 8.39 -11.95
C LEU A 89 3.80 9.08 -12.90
N VAL A 90 3.06 8.27 -13.64
CA VAL A 90 1.96 8.73 -14.50
C VAL A 90 0.64 8.45 -13.79
N GLU A 91 -0.11 9.51 -13.51
CA GLU A 91 -1.44 9.40 -12.93
C GLU A 91 -2.47 8.89 -13.96
N THR A 92 -3.54 8.28 -13.47
CA THR A 92 -4.73 7.93 -14.25
C THR A 92 -5.91 8.79 -13.81
N GLU A 93 -7.01 8.79 -14.57
CA GLU A 93 -8.25 9.47 -14.13
C GLU A 93 -8.71 8.99 -12.75
N GLU A 94 -8.49 7.71 -12.44
CA GLU A 94 -8.88 7.10 -11.17
C GLU A 94 -7.97 7.51 -10.01
N THR A 95 -6.67 7.71 -10.25
CA THR A 95 -5.67 7.97 -9.20
C THR A 95 -5.33 9.45 -9.03
N SER A 96 -5.71 10.32 -9.97
CA SER A 96 -5.30 11.74 -9.96
C SER A 96 -5.67 12.48 -8.68
N ARG A 97 -6.89 12.28 -8.17
CA ARG A 97 -7.33 12.92 -6.92
C ARG A 97 -6.52 12.47 -5.70
N ASP A 98 -6.23 11.17 -5.63
CA ASP A 98 -5.51 10.60 -4.48
C ASP A 98 -4.03 10.98 -4.54
N MET A 99 -3.41 10.96 -5.72
CA MET A 99 -2.05 11.47 -5.92
C MET A 99 -1.94 12.96 -5.60
N GLN A 100 -2.98 13.75 -5.90
CA GLN A 100 -3.01 15.16 -5.50
C GLN A 100 -3.11 15.34 -3.98
N ALA A 101 -3.92 14.52 -3.32
CA ALA A 101 -4.11 14.60 -1.87
C ALA A 101 -2.87 14.14 -1.08
N LEU A 102 -2.08 13.23 -1.65
CA LEU A 102 -0.88 12.63 -1.01
C LEU A 102 0.43 13.29 -1.47
N ARG A 103 0.37 14.52 -2.00
CA ARG A 103 1.57 15.28 -2.37
C ARG A 103 2.43 15.53 -1.14
N ASP A 104 3.73 15.33 -1.31
CA ASP A 104 4.75 15.50 -0.28
C ASP A 104 4.60 14.54 0.91
N GLU A 105 3.84 13.46 0.74
CA GLU A 105 3.68 12.38 1.70
C GLU A 105 4.50 11.15 1.30
N ARG A 106 4.84 10.32 2.30
CA ARG A 106 5.32 8.96 2.02
C ARG A 106 4.16 8.08 1.61
N VAL A 107 4.33 7.37 0.49
CA VAL A 107 3.29 6.56 -0.12
C VAL A 107 3.84 5.22 -0.58
N THR A 108 2.94 4.25 -0.68
CA THR A 108 3.14 3.02 -1.45
C THR A 108 2.26 3.09 -2.70
N VAL A 109 2.86 2.84 -3.87
CA VAL A 109 2.17 2.85 -5.17
C VAL A 109 2.13 1.45 -5.76
N SER A 110 1.00 1.06 -6.33
CA SER A 110 0.90 -0.11 -7.22
C SER A 110 1.07 0.37 -8.66
N LEU A 111 1.94 -0.30 -9.41
CA LEU A 111 2.42 0.13 -10.71
C LEU A 111 1.92 -0.79 -11.82
N ARG A 112 1.83 -0.21 -13.01
CA ARG A 112 1.54 -0.90 -14.27
C ARG A 112 2.45 -0.34 -15.36
N ASP A 113 2.75 -1.19 -16.34
CA ASP A 113 3.55 -0.86 -17.52
C ASP A 113 4.86 -0.12 -17.15
N PRO A 114 5.67 -0.67 -16.21
CA PRO A 114 6.97 -0.08 -15.90
C PRO A 114 7.87 -0.13 -17.13
N THR A 115 8.43 1.01 -17.50
CA THR A 115 9.26 1.16 -18.71
C THR A 115 10.50 2.00 -18.42
N PRO A 116 11.66 1.66 -19.00
CA PRO A 116 12.82 2.53 -18.94
C PRO A 116 12.57 3.89 -19.63
N ALA A 117 13.38 4.89 -19.30
CA ALA A 117 13.38 6.15 -20.04
C ALA A 117 13.86 5.94 -21.48
N MET A 118 13.00 6.20 -22.47
CA MET A 118 13.30 5.99 -23.89
C MET A 118 13.34 7.30 -24.69
N THR A 119 12.74 8.38 -24.17
CA THR A 119 12.60 9.65 -24.88
C THR A 119 12.86 10.83 -23.95
N GLY A 120 13.03 12.03 -24.51
CA GLY A 120 13.13 13.27 -23.73
C GLY A 120 11.86 13.62 -22.93
N HIS A 121 10.74 12.94 -23.18
CA HIS A 121 9.51 13.08 -22.38
C HIS A 121 9.53 12.18 -21.12
N HIS A 122 10.51 11.28 -21.00
CA HIS A 122 10.71 10.46 -19.81
C HIS A 122 11.77 11.15 -18.94
N HIS A 123 11.28 11.83 -17.90
CA HIS A 123 12.06 12.68 -17.01
C HIS A 123 12.82 11.90 -15.93
N ARG A 124 12.54 10.60 -15.75
CA ARG A 124 13.25 9.71 -14.81
C ARG A 124 13.55 8.34 -15.41
N PRO A 125 14.60 7.63 -14.91
CA PRO A 125 15.06 6.36 -15.49
C PRO A 125 13.99 5.27 -15.58
N LEU A 126 13.01 5.28 -14.66
CA LEU A 126 11.83 4.44 -14.69
C LEU A 126 10.57 5.32 -14.79
N VAL A 127 9.69 4.96 -15.71
CA VAL A 127 8.34 5.55 -15.87
C VAL A 127 7.31 4.44 -15.66
N ALA A 128 6.28 4.68 -14.85
CA ALA A 128 5.21 3.71 -14.61
C ALA A 128 3.87 4.38 -14.32
N TRP A 129 2.77 3.67 -14.64
CA TRP A 129 1.41 4.13 -14.39
C TRP A 129 0.94 3.70 -13.01
N VAL A 130 0.37 4.64 -12.27
CA VAL A 130 -0.15 4.37 -10.93
C VAL A 130 -1.55 3.79 -11.05
N THR A 131 -1.72 2.55 -10.57
CA THR A 131 -3.02 1.87 -10.52
C THR A 131 -3.69 1.96 -9.15
N ALA A 132 -2.88 2.17 -8.11
CA ALA A 132 -3.34 2.49 -6.76
C ALA A 132 -2.25 3.24 -6.01
N ILE A 133 -2.65 4.09 -5.07
CA ILE A 133 -1.75 4.81 -4.18
C ILE A 133 -2.34 4.85 -2.78
N GLU A 134 -1.50 4.65 -1.78
CA GLU A 134 -1.87 4.73 -0.37
C GLU A 134 -0.74 5.36 0.44
N PRO A 135 -1.02 6.09 1.53
CA PRO A 135 0.00 6.48 2.51
C PRO A 135 0.88 5.30 2.92
N ASP A 136 2.15 5.53 3.21
CA ASP A 136 3.02 4.50 3.75
C ASP A 136 2.61 4.15 5.20
N ASP A 137 2.38 2.86 5.46
CA ASP A 137 1.88 2.36 6.74
C ASP A 137 2.92 2.46 7.86
N GLU A 138 4.22 2.42 7.54
CA GLU A 138 5.27 2.45 8.56
C GLU A 138 5.46 3.84 9.19
N THR A 139 5.07 4.89 8.46
CA THR A 139 5.23 6.28 8.89
C THR A 139 3.92 6.95 9.29
N ALA A 140 2.79 6.25 9.18
CA ALA A 140 1.50 6.76 9.61
C ALA A 140 1.50 7.02 11.12
N ASP A 141 1.18 8.27 11.52
CA ASP A 141 0.96 8.61 12.93
C ASP A 141 -0.20 7.76 13.48
N PRO A 142 0.05 6.87 14.47
CA PRO A 142 -0.97 5.96 15.00
C PRO A 142 -2.11 6.70 15.71
N THR A 143 -1.96 8.01 15.93
CA THR A 143 -2.97 8.87 16.54
C THR A 143 -3.73 9.73 15.53
N ALA A 144 -3.34 9.76 14.26
CA ALA A 144 -3.99 10.56 13.22
C ALA A 144 -5.49 10.26 13.06
N GLY A 145 -5.90 9.02 13.37
CA GLY A 145 -7.30 8.59 13.34
C GLY A 145 -8.13 9.00 14.56
N TYR A 146 -7.51 9.50 15.65
CA TYR A 146 -8.21 9.72 16.91
C TYR A 146 -9.27 10.81 16.81
N GLY A 147 -10.45 10.54 17.37
CA GLY A 147 -11.58 11.47 17.31
C GLY A 147 -12.27 11.56 15.95
N THR A 148 -11.87 10.75 14.96
CA THR A 148 -12.48 10.71 13.64
C THR A 148 -13.34 9.46 13.44
N ALA A 149 -14.00 9.34 12.28
CA ALA A 149 -14.71 8.11 11.91
C ALA A 149 -13.79 6.88 11.72
N GLN A 150 -12.46 7.07 11.67
CA GLN A 150 -11.51 5.97 11.60
C GLN A 150 -11.65 5.00 12.79
N THR A 151 -11.92 5.53 13.99
CA THR A 151 -11.97 4.71 15.21
C THR A 151 -13.09 3.68 15.19
N VAL A 152 -14.21 3.93 14.49
CA VAL A 152 -15.28 2.91 14.35
C VAL A 152 -14.86 1.78 13.40
N VAL A 153 -14.05 2.09 12.38
CA VAL A 153 -13.50 1.09 11.46
C VAL A 153 -12.50 0.21 12.19
N GLU A 154 -11.57 0.81 12.94
CA GLU A 154 -10.62 0.07 13.77
C GLU A 154 -11.35 -0.82 14.79
N ALA A 155 -12.31 -0.28 15.53
CA ALA A 155 -13.06 -1.05 16.54
C ALA A 155 -13.81 -2.23 15.93
N PHE A 156 -14.40 -2.07 14.74
CA PHE A 156 -15.03 -3.16 14.00
C PHE A 156 -14.04 -4.29 13.70
N TYR A 157 -12.91 -3.97 13.06
CA TYR A 157 -11.94 -4.99 12.69
C TYR A 157 -11.29 -5.63 13.92
N ARG A 158 -11.01 -4.88 14.99
CA ARG A 158 -10.54 -5.42 16.28
C ARG A 158 -11.52 -6.41 16.91
N ALA A 159 -12.83 -6.15 16.81
CA ALA A 159 -13.83 -7.10 17.27
C ALA A 159 -13.88 -8.38 16.41
N LEU A 160 -13.55 -8.29 15.12
CA LEU A 160 -13.38 -9.47 14.26
C LEU A 160 -12.13 -10.29 14.62
N GLU A 161 -11.04 -9.66 15.07
CA GLU A 161 -9.82 -10.36 15.52
C GLU A 161 -10.12 -11.32 16.68
N THR A 162 -11.08 -10.97 17.54
CA THR A 162 -11.52 -11.81 18.67
C THR A 162 -12.68 -12.73 18.33
N GLY A 163 -13.17 -12.73 17.08
CA GLY A 163 -14.32 -13.51 16.65
C GLY A 163 -15.66 -13.08 17.30
N ASP A 164 -15.70 -11.90 17.93
CA ASP A 164 -16.90 -11.41 18.61
C ASP A 164 -17.84 -10.72 17.62
N GLY A 165 -18.66 -11.53 16.95
CA GLY A 165 -19.62 -11.04 15.98
C GLY A 165 -20.67 -10.08 16.56
N LYS A 166 -21.00 -10.17 17.85
CA LYS A 166 -21.96 -9.26 18.49
C LYS A 166 -21.34 -7.89 18.70
N LEU A 167 -20.10 -7.84 19.20
CA LEU A 167 -19.36 -6.60 19.33
C LEU A 167 -19.11 -5.96 17.96
N ALA A 168 -18.66 -6.73 16.97
CA ALA A 168 -18.42 -6.25 15.62
C ALA A 168 -19.69 -5.67 14.97
N ALA A 169 -20.82 -6.39 15.05
CA ALA A 169 -22.09 -5.89 14.52
C ALA A 169 -22.51 -4.55 15.15
N GLY A 170 -22.11 -4.25 16.39
CA GLY A 170 -22.43 -2.98 17.06
C GLY A 170 -21.84 -1.73 16.37
N PHE A 171 -20.83 -1.89 15.52
CA PHE A 171 -20.17 -0.81 14.80
C PHE A 171 -20.70 -0.60 13.37
N VAL A 172 -21.60 -1.47 12.90
CA VAL A 172 -22.24 -1.38 11.58
C VAL A 172 -23.63 -0.75 11.72
N ILE A 173 -24.09 -0.02 10.70
CA ILE A 173 -25.45 0.55 10.73
C ILE A 173 -26.52 -0.52 11.06
N PRO A 174 -27.49 -0.22 11.96
CA PRO A 174 -28.42 -1.23 12.48
C PRO A 174 -29.23 -1.97 11.40
N GLU A 175 -29.52 -1.33 10.27
CA GLU A 175 -30.30 -1.95 9.19
C GLU A 175 -29.58 -3.14 8.56
N LYS A 176 -28.23 -3.15 8.59
CA LYS A 176 -27.41 -4.21 7.99
C LYS A 176 -27.11 -5.37 8.95
N THR A 177 -27.36 -5.22 10.25
CA THR A 177 -26.99 -6.21 11.27
C THR A 177 -28.12 -7.15 11.64
N ARG A 178 -29.35 -6.87 11.18
CA ARG A 178 -30.53 -7.68 11.46
C ARG A 178 -30.44 -9.08 10.84
N THR A 179 -29.91 -9.17 9.62
CA THR A 179 -29.75 -10.41 8.85
C THR A 179 -28.57 -10.28 7.88
N GLY A 180 -28.15 -11.39 7.27
CA GLY A 180 -27.10 -11.37 6.25
C GLY A 180 -25.67 -11.34 6.83
N PRO A 181 -24.67 -10.92 6.03
CA PRO A 181 -23.26 -11.12 6.35
C PRO A 181 -22.76 -10.28 7.54
N PHE A 182 -23.45 -9.19 7.89
CA PHE A 182 -23.13 -8.37 9.06
C PHE A 182 -23.94 -8.73 10.30
N SER A 183 -24.73 -9.83 10.28
CA SER A 183 -25.42 -10.28 11.48
C SER A 183 -24.43 -10.81 12.53
N PRO A 184 -24.72 -10.67 13.84
CA PRO A 184 -23.85 -11.19 14.89
C PRO A 184 -23.47 -12.66 14.71
N GLU A 185 -24.43 -13.50 14.30
CA GLU A 185 -24.23 -14.93 14.07
C GLU A 185 -23.38 -15.19 12.83
N ALA A 186 -23.58 -14.42 11.75
CA ALA A 186 -22.80 -14.57 10.52
C ALA A 186 -21.33 -14.20 10.76
N LEU A 187 -21.09 -13.04 11.39
CA LEU A 187 -19.75 -12.56 11.72
C LEU A 187 -19.04 -13.54 12.67
N ARG A 188 -19.70 -13.95 13.76
CA ARG A 188 -19.12 -14.92 14.71
C ARG A 188 -18.82 -16.27 14.04
N ARG A 189 -19.73 -16.76 13.20
CA ARG A 189 -19.56 -18.05 12.51
C ARG A 189 -18.34 -18.01 11.59
N PHE A 190 -18.18 -16.96 10.80
CA PHE A 190 -17.04 -16.85 9.89
C PHE A 190 -15.75 -16.54 10.65
N TYR A 191 -15.67 -15.36 11.27
CA TYR A 191 -14.42 -14.86 11.85
C TYR A 191 -14.00 -15.60 13.12
N GLY A 192 -14.95 -16.12 13.90
CA GLY A 192 -14.66 -16.91 15.10
C GLY A 192 -14.28 -18.36 14.84
N SER A 193 -14.38 -18.85 13.59
CA SER A 193 -13.97 -20.21 13.22
C SER A 193 -12.65 -20.28 12.45
N LEU A 194 -12.00 -19.13 12.24
CA LEU A 194 -10.74 -19.05 11.49
C LEU A 194 -9.62 -19.79 12.24
N PRO A 195 -8.89 -20.71 11.57
CA PRO A 195 -7.68 -21.32 12.13
C PRO A 195 -6.64 -20.29 12.62
N GLU A 196 -6.41 -19.23 11.84
CA GLU A 196 -5.67 -18.05 12.29
C GLU A 196 -6.62 -16.85 12.26
N PRO A 197 -6.84 -16.16 13.40
CA PRO A 197 -7.79 -15.07 13.46
C PRO A 197 -7.40 -13.93 12.53
N LEU A 198 -8.38 -13.10 12.19
CA LEU A 198 -8.13 -11.84 11.51
C LEU A 198 -7.09 -11.02 12.28
N ARG A 199 -6.22 -10.35 11.53
CA ARG A 199 -5.29 -9.33 11.99
C ARG A 199 -5.45 -8.11 11.12
N LEU A 200 -5.85 -7.00 11.72
CA LEU A 200 -5.84 -5.69 11.11
C LEU A 200 -4.39 -5.25 10.93
N GLN A 201 -4.00 -5.01 9.69
CA GLN A 201 -2.67 -4.50 9.35
C GLN A 201 -2.69 -2.97 9.35
N SER A 202 -3.68 -2.36 8.70
CA SER A 202 -3.82 -0.90 8.66
C SER A 202 -5.24 -0.41 8.36
N VAL A 203 -5.51 0.84 8.78
CA VAL A 203 -6.68 1.63 8.39
C VAL A 203 -6.17 3.01 7.98
N LYS A 204 -6.46 3.42 6.75
CA LYS A 204 -6.04 4.72 6.20
C LYS A 204 -7.25 5.54 5.79
N ALA A 205 -7.30 6.80 6.19
CA ALA A 205 -8.30 7.73 5.70
C ALA A 205 -8.05 8.06 4.22
N LEU A 206 -9.06 7.85 3.37
CA LEU A 206 -9.12 8.35 1.99
C LEU A 206 -9.97 9.62 1.89
N GLY A 207 -10.58 10.02 3.00
CA GLY A 207 -11.48 11.17 3.15
C GLY A 207 -12.15 11.13 4.53
N ALA A 208 -13.07 12.06 4.80
CA ALA A 208 -13.73 12.14 6.09
C ALA A 208 -14.62 10.90 6.43
N ASP A 209 -15.21 10.28 5.41
CA ASP A 209 -16.15 9.15 5.53
C ASP A 209 -15.68 7.88 4.81
N ARG A 210 -14.44 7.85 4.30
CA ARG A 210 -13.93 6.75 3.45
C ARG A 210 -12.55 6.31 3.92
N PHE A 211 -12.37 5.00 4.07
CA PHE A 211 -11.15 4.40 4.61
C PHE A 211 -10.70 3.19 3.79
N ALA A 212 -9.40 3.06 3.52
CA ALA A 212 -8.79 1.83 3.05
C ALA A 212 -8.38 0.97 4.24
N VAL A 213 -8.63 -0.34 4.17
CA VAL A 213 -8.28 -1.28 5.23
C VAL A 213 -7.51 -2.45 4.65
N ARG A 214 -6.42 -2.82 5.33
CA ARG A 214 -5.65 -4.05 5.06
C ARG A 214 -5.76 -5.01 6.23
N TYR A 215 -5.95 -6.29 5.94
CA TYR A 215 -6.07 -7.32 6.96
C TYR A 215 -5.58 -8.67 6.47
N THR A 216 -5.19 -9.55 7.39
CA THR A 216 -4.79 -10.93 7.07
C THR A 216 -5.55 -11.93 7.94
N PHE A 217 -5.83 -13.13 7.43
CA PHE A 217 -6.30 -14.28 8.21
C PHE A 217 -5.94 -15.58 7.51
N THR A 218 -6.14 -16.73 8.16
CA THR A 218 -6.09 -18.03 7.49
C THR A 218 -7.44 -18.74 7.65
N SER A 219 -8.01 -19.19 6.54
CA SER A 219 -9.24 -19.98 6.48
C SER A 219 -8.94 -21.41 6.01
N THR A 220 -9.97 -22.26 5.95
CA THR A 220 -9.85 -23.59 5.35
C THR A 220 -9.52 -23.55 3.85
N ALA A 221 -9.78 -22.43 3.17
CA ALA A 221 -9.43 -22.23 1.76
C ALA A 221 -7.99 -21.74 1.55
N GLY A 222 -7.29 -21.35 2.63
CA GLY A 222 -5.92 -20.85 2.59
C GLY A 222 -5.74 -19.51 3.30
N ARG A 223 -4.52 -18.97 3.17
CA ARG A 223 -4.15 -17.66 3.71
C ARG A 223 -4.79 -16.54 2.91
N CYS A 224 -5.24 -15.52 3.62
CA CYS A 224 -5.79 -14.30 3.06
C CYS A 224 -4.94 -13.07 3.38
N ASP A 225 -4.69 -12.27 2.35
CA ASP A 225 -4.21 -10.88 2.43
C ASP A 225 -5.27 -10.00 1.75
N GLY A 226 -6.17 -9.45 2.57
CA GLY A 226 -7.38 -8.78 2.14
C GLY A 226 -7.24 -7.26 2.17
N ARG A 227 -7.94 -6.61 1.24
CA ARG A 227 -8.08 -5.16 1.13
C ARG A 227 -9.54 -4.79 0.97
N ALA A 228 -9.95 -3.71 1.63
CA ALA A 228 -11.30 -3.20 1.48
C ALA A 228 -11.37 -1.67 1.57
N THR A 229 -12.28 -1.07 0.81
CA THR A 229 -12.76 0.29 1.05
C THR A 229 -13.96 0.23 2.00
N VAL A 230 -13.87 0.93 3.13
CA VAL A 230 -14.94 1.12 4.11
C VAL A 230 -15.50 2.53 3.95
N ARG A 231 -16.83 2.66 3.98
CA ARG A 231 -17.52 3.95 4.14
C ARG A 231 -18.22 4.02 5.48
N THR A 232 -18.12 5.16 6.14
CA THR A 232 -18.81 5.44 7.40
C THR A 232 -19.93 6.45 7.20
N THR A 233 -20.79 6.58 8.21
CA THR A 233 -21.83 7.60 8.28
C THR A 233 -22.02 8.00 9.74
N GLU A 234 -22.24 9.28 10.01
CA GLU A 234 -22.58 9.77 11.33
C GLU A 234 -24.11 9.75 11.52
N ARG A 235 -24.56 9.23 12.66
CA ARG A 235 -25.95 9.28 13.11
C ARG A 235 -25.98 9.61 14.60
N ASP A 236 -26.72 10.65 14.96
CA ASP A 236 -26.88 11.10 16.35
C ASP A 236 -25.53 11.26 17.09
N GLY A 237 -24.53 11.84 16.41
CA GLY A 237 -23.18 12.07 16.95
C GLY A 237 -22.33 10.80 17.09
N ARG A 238 -22.72 9.69 16.45
CA ARG A 238 -21.98 8.42 16.45
C ARG A 238 -21.66 7.99 15.02
N ASN A 239 -20.42 7.61 14.78
CA ASN A 239 -20.01 7.02 13.51
C ASN A 239 -20.39 5.54 13.45
N PHE A 240 -20.83 5.10 12.27
CA PHE A 240 -21.13 3.71 11.96
C PHE A 240 -20.53 3.33 10.61
N ILE A 241 -20.16 2.06 10.43
CA ILE A 241 -19.85 1.51 9.11
C ILE A 241 -21.14 1.43 8.30
N GLN A 242 -21.18 2.19 7.22
CA GLN A 242 -22.28 2.19 6.26
C GLN A 242 -22.11 1.07 5.23
N SER A 243 -20.89 0.87 4.70
CA SER A 243 -20.60 -0.17 3.72
C SER A 243 -19.14 -0.59 3.74
N ILE A 244 -18.87 -1.84 3.37
CA ILE A 244 -17.54 -2.37 3.12
C ILE A 244 -17.55 -2.95 1.71
N ARG A 245 -16.57 -2.57 0.90
CA ARG A 245 -16.32 -3.13 -0.43
C ARG A 245 -14.95 -3.79 -0.41
N ALA A 246 -14.91 -5.11 -0.53
CA ALA A 246 -13.65 -5.81 -0.75
C ALA A 246 -13.08 -5.40 -2.12
N GLU A 247 -11.80 -5.03 -2.14
CA GLU A 247 -11.03 -4.69 -3.34
C GLU A 247 -10.12 -5.83 -3.75
N SER A 248 -9.58 -6.53 -2.76
CA SER A 248 -9.04 -7.87 -2.91
C SER A 248 -9.46 -8.67 -1.68
N GLY A 249 -9.90 -9.89 -1.89
CA GLY A 249 -10.30 -10.73 -0.78
C GLY A 249 -10.54 -12.14 -1.28
N CYS A 250 -10.00 -13.08 -0.52
CA CYS A 250 -10.50 -14.44 -0.44
C CYS A 250 -12.01 -14.42 -0.14
#